data_AF-F9Q8U0-F1
#
_entry.id   AF-F9Q8U0-F1
#
_cell.length_a   1.000
_cell.length_b   1.000
_cell.length_c   1.000
_cell.angle_alpha   90.00
_cell.angle_beta   90.00
_cell.angle_gamma   90.00
#
_symmetry.space_group_name_H-M   'P 1'
#
loop_
_entity.id
_entity.type
_entity.pdbx_description
1 polymer ?
#
loop_
_entity_poly.entity_id
_entity_poly.type
_entity_poly.pdbx_seq_one_letter_code
_entity_poly.pdbx_strand_id
1 'polypeptide(L)' 'MTIHYGDSDDDILAAKEAGIRGIRLMRAANSTYQPMPTLGGYGEEVLINSSY' A
#
# COMPACT_ATOMS: atom_id res chain seq x y z
N MET A 1 1.49 11.15 -15.50
CA MET A 1 1.80 10.78 -14.11
C MET A 1 1.00 9.52 -13.83
N THR A 2 1.67 8.38 -13.70
CA THR A 2 1.01 7.11 -13.35
C THR A 2 1.04 6.98 -11.83
N ILE A 3 -0.05 6.52 -11.23
CA ILE A 3 -0.15 6.28 -9.78
C ILE A 3 -0.59 4.84 -9.61
N HIS A 4 0.02 4.13 -8.67
CA HIS A 4 -0.32 2.75 -8.33
C HIS A 4 -0.84 2.71 -6.90
N TYR A 5 -2.01 2.11 -6.70
CA TYR A 5 -2.65 1.96 -5.39
C TYR A 5 -2.67 0.50 -5.01
N GLY A 6 -2.23 0.17 -3.79
CA GLY A 6 -2.22 -1.20 -3.31
C GLY A 6 -2.12 -1.26 -1.79
N ASP A 7 -2.59 -2.35 -1.20
CA ASP A 7 -2.59 -2.55 0.25
C ASP A 7 -1.38 -3.39 0.72
N SER A 8 -0.68 -4.06 -0.20
CA SER A 8 0.41 -4.99 0.12
C SER A 8 1.80 -4.35 0.00
N ASP A 9 2.81 -5.05 0.52
CA ASP A 9 4.23 -4.67 0.37
C ASP A 9 4.71 -4.81 -1.07
N ASP A 10 4.29 -5.86 -1.77
CA ASP A 10 4.63 -6.09 -3.17
C ASP A 10 4.11 -4.99 -4.11
N ASP A 11 2.93 -4.43 -3.86
CA ASP A 11 2.37 -3.33 -4.68
C ASP A 11 3.27 -2.08 -4.61
N ILE A 12 3.78 -1.78 -3.42
CA ILE A 12 4.64 -0.61 -3.19
C ILE A 12 6.04 -0.85 -3.77
N LEU A 13 6.57 -2.07 -3.63
CA LEU A 13 7.85 -2.42 -4.23
C LEU A 13 7.78 -2.39 -5.77
N ALA A 14 6.74 -2.98 -6.37
CA ALA A 14 6.53 -2.95 -7.81
C ALA A 14 6.39 -1.52 -8.34
N ALA A 15 5.67 -0.64 -7.62
CA ALA A 15 5.58 0.77 -7.98
C ALA A 15 6.95 1.47 -7.92
N LYS A 16 7.75 1.21 -6.88
CA LYS A 16 9.11 1.74 -6.77
C LYS A 16 10.05 1.25 -7.87
N GLU A 17 10.02 -0.05 -8.18
CA GLU A 17 10.82 -0.64 -9.26
C GLU A 17 10.45 -0.06 -10.62
N ALA A 18 9.17 0.22 -10.84
CA ALA A 18 8.69 0.88 -12.05
C ALA A 18 8.95 2.41 -12.09
N GLY A 19 9.47 3.01 -11.01
CA GLY A 19 9.63 4.47 -10.89
C GLY A 19 8.30 5.23 -10.84
N ILE A 20 7.23 4.56 -10.41
CA ILE A 20 5.86 5.08 -10.33
C ILE A 20 5.55 5.47 -8.89
N ARG A 21 4.67 6.45 -8.71
CA ARG A 21 4.18 6.83 -7.38
C ARG A 21 3.27 5.73 -6.82
N GLY A 22 3.78 4.96 -5.86
CA GLY A 22 3.00 4.00 -5.08
C GLY A 22 2.32 4.66 -3.88
N ILE A 23 1.02 4.45 -3.73
CA ILE A 23 0.23 4.91 -2.58
C ILE A 23 -0.37 3.69 -1.88
N ARG A 24 -0.10 3.56 -0.59
CA ARG A 24 -0.57 2.46 0.24
C ARG A 24 -2.00 2.67 0.70
N LEU A 25 -2.82 1.64 0.52
CA LEU A 25 -4.15 1.52 1.11
C LEU A 25 -4.07 0.74 2.43
N MET A 26 -4.94 1.08 3.38
CA MET A 26 -5.06 0.38 4.64
C MET A 26 -5.88 -0.88 4.43
N ARG A 27 -5.26 -2.05 4.60
CA ARG A 27 -6.00 -3.32 4.61
C ARG A 27 -7.08 -3.28 5.69
N ALA A 28 -8.30 -3.69 5.34
CA ALA A 28 -9.42 -3.70 6.26
C ALA A 28 -9.12 -4.56 7.50
N ALA A 29 -9.46 -4.06 8.70
CA ALA A 29 -9.13 -4.72 9.97
C ALA A 29 -9.78 -6.10 10.13
N ASN A 30 -10.86 -6.36 9.38
CA ASN A 30 -11.57 -7.64 9.34
C ASN A 30 -11.03 -8.59 8.25
N SER A 31 -9.94 -8.24 7.55
CA SER A 31 -9.35 -9.11 6.54
C SER A 31 -8.82 -10.40 7.16
N THR A 32 -9.06 -11.52 6.49
CA THR A 32 -8.48 -12.81 6.83
C THR A 32 -7.03 -12.94 6.38
N TYR A 33 -6.54 -12.01 5.53
CA TYR A 33 -5.20 -12.07 4.98
C TYR A 33 -4.18 -11.41 5.92
N GLN A 34 -3.55 -12.26 6.72
CA GLN A 34 -2.58 -11.91 7.76
C GLN A 34 -1.17 -12.43 7.41
N PRO A 35 -0.09 -11.81 7.91
CA PRO A 35 -0.09 -10.64 8.79
C PRO A 35 -0.50 -9.34 8.08
N MET A 36 -0.96 -8.36 8.86
CA MET A 36 -1.25 -7.03 8.32
C MET A 36 0.05 -6.36 7.85
N PRO A 37 0.04 -5.71 6.67
CA PRO A 37 1.22 -5.03 6.15
C PRO A 37 1.58 -3.81 7.00
N THR A 38 2.87 -3.46 7.03
CA THR A 38 3.36 -2.30 7.79
C THR A 38 3.10 -1.03 7.01
N LEU A 39 2.06 -0.28 7.38
CA LEU A 39 1.71 0.99 6.72
C LEU A 39 2.88 1.99 6.79
N GLY A 40 3.35 2.49 5.64
CA GLY A 40 4.46 3.44 5.56
C GLY A 40 5.85 2.81 5.74
N GLY A 41 5.97 1.48 5.78
CA GLY A 41 7.23 0.78 6.03
C GLY A 41 8.34 1.08 5.02
N TYR A 42 8.00 1.53 3.82
CA TYR A 42 8.95 1.90 2.78
C TYR A 42 9.04 3.41 2.54
N GLY A 43 8.40 4.24 3.38
CA GLY A 43 8.34 5.69 3.20
C GLY A 43 7.37 6.15 2.10
N GLU A 44 6.45 5.27 1.68
CA GLU A 44 5.36 5.59 0.76
C GLU A 44 4.25 6.41 1.43
N GLU A 45 3.44 7.08 0.61
CA GLU A 45 2.25 7.78 1.08
C GLU A 45 1.16 6.76 1.43
N VAL A 46 0.53 6.92 2.60
CA VAL A 46 -0.57 6.06 3.04
C VAL A 46 -1.87 6.85 2.97
N LEU A 47 -2.87 6.31 2.28
CA LEU A 47 -4.20 6.90 2.24
C LEU A 47 -4.93 6.60 3.56
N ILE A 48 -5.09 7.62 4.39
CA ILE A 48 -5.82 7.54 5.65
C ILE A 48 -7.30 7.23 5.40
N ASN A 49 -7.93 6.43 6.27
CA ASN A 49 -9.34 6.03 6.16
C ASN A 49 -9.69 5.25 4.86
N SER A 50 -8.74 4.49 4.32
CA SER A 50 -8.94 3.68 3.10
C SER A 50 -9.33 2.23 3.38
N SER A 51 -9.70 1.91 4.61
CA SER A 51 -10.02 0.55 5.06
C SER A 51 -11.52 0.19 4.98
N TYR A 52 -12.34 1.04 4.35
CA TYR A 52 -13.79 0.89 4.21
C TYR A 52 -14.29 1.31 2.82
#